data_AF-A0A842V977-F1
#
_entry.id   AF-A0A842V977-F1
#
_cell.length_a   1.000
_cell.length_b   1.000
_cell.length_c   1.000
_cell.angle_alpha   90.00
_cell.angle_beta   90.00
_cell.angle_gamma   90.00
#
_symmetry.space_group_name_H-M   'P 1'
#
loop_
_entity.id
_entity.type
_entity.pdbx_description
1 polymer ?
#
loop_
_entity_poly.entity_id
_entity_poly.type
_entity_poly.pdbx_seq_one_letter_code
_entity_poly.pdbx_strand_id
1 'polypeptide(L)'
;MSGAVKNEAEKIAVKARKSISSFCYEECRSYCCRKGYLIINGFEADLLTDRMADEFESRGMLKKLENGNYSLFLGSNDGPCPQLNEFKCSIHMNPKRPRACRDFPVFVDHENKTVRLSHRCLAVKQGMFYAFVKQWMAIDYRVTESDPFYDADRYDSFSR
;
A
#
# COMPACT_ATOMS: atom_id res chain seq x y z
N MET A 1 -6.74 15.10 20.33
CA MET A 1 -7.64 14.00 19.88
C MET A 1 -7.44 12.82 20.82
N SER A 2 -8.52 12.20 21.33
CA SER A 2 -8.37 11.08 22.26
C SER A 2 -7.72 9.88 21.55
N GLY A 3 -6.84 9.17 22.26
CA GLY A 3 -6.20 7.95 21.74
C GLY A 3 -7.22 6.88 21.31
N ALA A 4 -8.43 6.91 21.89
CA ALA A 4 -9.52 6.01 21.56
C ALA A 4 -10.00 6.13 20.10
N VAL A 5 -10.13 7.35 19.57
CA VAL A 5 -10.61 7.57 18.19
C VAL A 5 -9.58 7.13 17.15
N LYS A 6 -8.27 7.34 17.42
CA LYS A 6 -7.19 6.83 16.56
C LYS A 6 -7.23 5.30 16.47
N ASN A 7 -7.41 4.65 17.62
CA ASN A 7 -7.49 3.19 17.71
C ASN A 7 -8.70 2.65 16.95
N GLU A 8 -9.86 3.31 17.03
CA GLU A 8 -11.07 2.84 16.35
C GLU A 8 -10.96 2.90 14.83
N ALA A 9 -10.41 3.98 14.27
CA ALA A 9 -10.19 4.10 12.82
C ALA A 9 -9.30 2.98 12.27
N GLU A 10 -8.22 2.64 13.01
CA GLU A 10 -7.31 1.57 12.61
C GLU A 10 -7.97 0.18 12.73
N LYS A 11 -8.82 -0.05 13.75
CA LYS A 11 -9.61 -1.29 13.84
C LYS A 11 -10.53 -1.46 12.64
N ILE A 12 -11.20 -0.40 12.20
CA ILE A 12 -12.03 -0.44 10.98
C ILE A 12 -11.15 -0.76 9.77
N ALA A 13 -9.96 -0.16 9.65
CA ALA A 13 -9.02 -0.46 8.56
C ALA A 13 -8.54 -1.91 8.55
N VAL A 14 -8.19 -2.48 9.70
CA VAL A 14 -7.81 -3.90 9.80
C VAL A 14 -8.96 -4.81 9.36
N LYS A 15 -10.19 -4.54 9.82
CA LYS A 15 -11.38 -5.30 9.40
C LYS A 15 -11.63 -5.17 7.89
N ALA A 16 -11.52 -3.96 7.37
CA ALA A 16 -11.70 -3.66 5.95
C ALA A 16 -10.68 -4.42 5.09
N ARG A 17 -9.38 -4.34 5.42
CA ARG A 17 -8.32 -5.07 4.71
C ARG A 17 -8.54 -6.59 4.75
N LYS A 18 -8.96 -7.13 5.90
CA LYS A 18 -9.26 -8.57 6.06
C LYS A 18 -10.51 -9.01 5.28
N SER A 19 -11.50 -8.14 5.11
CA SER A 19 -12.76 -8.49 4.44
C SER A 19 -12.60 -8.87 2.97
N ILE A 20 -11.51 -8.44 2.33
CA ILE A 20 -11.25 -8.71 0.91
C ILE A 20 -10.24 -9.85 0.71
N SER A 21 -9.82 -10.58 1.75
CA SER A 21 -8.74 -11.59 1.63
C SER A 21 -9.04 -12.69 0.60
N SER A 22 -10.26 -13.24 0.59
CA SER A 22 -10.66 -14.26 -0.41
C SER A 22 -10.66 -13.68 -1.82
N PHE A 23 -11.25 -12.49 -2.00
CA PHE A 23 -11.23 -11.78 -3.27
C PHE A 23 -9.81 -11.48 -3.76
N CYS A 24 -8.91 -11.08 -2.85
CA CYS A 24 -7.51 -10.86 -3.18
C CYS A 24 -6.85 -12.12 -3.75
N TYR A 25 -7.11 -13.29 -3.17
CA TYR A 25 -6.48 -14.54 -3.58
C TYR A 25 -7.11 -15.13 -4.85
N GLU A 26 -8.44 -15.26 -4.87
CA GLU A 26 -9.18 -16.03 -5.87
C GLU A 26 -9.43 -15.22 -7.15
N GLU A 27 -9.80 -13.94 -7.01
CA GLU A 27 -10.24 -13.09 -8.12
C GLU A 27 -9.12 -12.15 -8.58
N CYS A 28 -8.54 -11.38 -7.65
CA CYS A 28 -7.53 -10.37 -7.95
C CYS A 28 -6.12 -10.96 -8.09
N ARG A 29 -5.91 -12.20 -7.62
CA ARG A 29 -4.61 -12.91 -7.64
C ARG A 29 -3.45 -12.11 -7.03
N SER A 30 -3.74 -11.38 -5.95
CA SER A 30 -2.80 -10.54 -5.20
C SER A 30 -2.02 -9.53 -6.07
N TYR A 31 -2.64 -9.09 -7.18
CA TYR A 31 -2.05 -8.07 -8.05
C TYR A 31 -2.10 -6.66 -7.47
N CYS A 32 -2.43 -6.49 -6.19
CA CYS A 32 -2.19 -5.21 -5.48
C CYS A 32 -0.73 -4.77 -5.59
N CYS A 33 0.17 -5.74 -5.54
CA CYS A 33 1.60 -5.61 -5.78
C CYS A 33 1.99 -5.34 -7.24
N ARG A 34 1.02 -5.11 -8.14
CA ARG A 34 1.28 -4.81 -9.56
C ARG A 34 0.86 -3.40 -9.98
N LYS A 35 0.57 -2.52 -9.02
CA LYS A 35 -0.19 -1.30 -9.34
C LYS A 35 0.55 -0.05 -8.92
N GLY A 36 1.51 0.29 -9.77
CA GLY A 36 2.18 1.58 -9.86
C GLY A 36 3.48 1.66 -9.08
N TYR A 37 3.79 2.84 -8.57
CA TYR A 37 5.07 3.12 -7.93
C TYR A 37 4.99 2.98 -6.41
N LEU A 38 6.06 2.46 -5.83
CA LEU A 38 6.26 2.38 -4.39
C LEU A 38 7.51 3.19 -4.04
N ILE A 39 7.35 4.23 -3.22
CA ILE A 39 8.50 4.93 -2.65
C ILE A 39 8.95 4.16 -1.41
N ILE A 40 10.21 3.76 -1.38
CA ILE A 40 10.79 2.90 -0.35
C ILE A 40 12.19 3.42 0.02
N ASN A 41 12.60 3.22 1.26
CA ASN A 41 13.99 3.51 1.64
C ASN A 41 14.94 2.39 1.17
N GLY A 42 16.26 2.58 1.33
CA GLY A 42 17.25 1.59 0.90
C GLY A 42 17.10 0.22 1.58
N PHE A 43 16.75 0.19 2.86
CA PHE A 43 16.53 -1.07 3.57
C PHE A 43 15.31 -1.83 3.00
N GLU A 44 14.24 -1.13 2.68
CA GLU A 44 13.04 -1.69 2.06
C GLU A 44 13.29 -2.11 0.60
N ALA A 45 14.13 -1.38 -0.14
CA ALA A 45 14.58 -1.76 -1.48
C ALA A 45 15.33 -3.08 -1.45
N ASP A 46 16.30 -3.24 -0.55
CA ASP A 46 17.02 -4.50 -0.36
C ASP A 46 16.08 -5.64 0.04
N LEU A 47 15.12 -5.37 0.94
CA LEU A 47 14.15 -6.38 1.36
C LEU A 47 13.26 -6.85 0.19
N LEU A 48 12.80 -5.93 -0.66
CA LEU A 48 11.93 -6.26 -1.78
C LEU A 48 12.68 -6.90 -2.94
N THR A 49 13.95 -6.54 -3.14
CA THR A 49 14.79 -7.02 -4.25
C THR A 49 15.68 -8.19 -3.86
N ASP A 50 15.56 -8.71 -2.63
CA ASP A 50 16.45 -9.73 -2.08
C ASP A 50 17.95 -9.36 -2.21
N ARG A 51 18.25 -8.09 -1.90
CA ARG A 51 19.59 -7.46 -2.02
C ARG A 51 20.13 -7.36 -3.45
N MET A 52 19.26 -7.43 -4.45
CA MET A 52 19.62 -7.29 -5.86
C MET A 52 19.25 -5.90 -6.42
N ALA A 53 19.28 -4.85 -5.58
CA ALA A 53 18.84 -3.50 -5.94
C ALA A 53 19.48 -2.99 -7.25
N ASP A 54 20.80 -3.18 -7.41
CA ASP A 54 21.54 -2.78 -8.62
C ASP A 54 21.00 -3.44 -9.90
N GLU A 55 20.60 -4.73 -9.84
CA GLU A 55 19.99 -5.42 -10.99
C GLU A 55 18.64 -4.78 -11.34
N PHE A 56 17.81 -4.52 -10.33
CA PHE A 56 16.52 -3.87 -10.53
C PHE A 56 16.65 -2.44 -11.06
N GLU A 57 17.71 -1.72 -10.68
CA GLU A 57 18.06 -0.42 -11.27
C GLU A 57 18.43 -0.55 -12.74
N SER A 58 19.31 -1.49 -13.09
CA SER A 58 19.71 -1.74 -14.49
C SER A 58 18.54 -2.10 -15.40
N ARG A 59 17.50 -2.74 -14.84
CA ARG A 59 16.27 -3.12 -15.53
C ARG A 59 15.22 -1.99 -15.57
N GLY A 60 15.51 -0.85 -14.96
CA GLY A 60 14.60 0.30 -14.86
C GLY A 60 13.38 0.05 -13.96
N MET A 61 13.39 -1.01 -13.15
CA MET A 61 12.32 -1.33 -12.21
C MET A 61 12.49 -0.59 -10.88
N LEU A 62 13.72 -0.27 -10.50
CA LEU A 62 14.06 0.54 -9.35
C LEU A 62 14.71 1.85 -9.83
N LYS A 63 14.33 2.99 -9.27
CA LYS A 63 14.94 4.29 -9.56
C LYS A 63 15.30 5.00 -8.26
N LYS A 64 16.58 5.30 -8.07
CA LYS A 64 17.02 6.13 -6.93
C LYS A 64 16.54 7.58 -7.09
N LEU A 65 16.08 8.16 -5.98
CA LEU A 65 15.58 9.53 -5.88
C LEU A 65 16.62 10.44 -5.22
N GLU A 66 16.47 11.75 -5.40
CA GLU A 66 17.40 12.76 -4.88
C GLU A 66 17.51 12.73 -3.34
N ASN A 67 16.44 12.38 -2.64
CA ASN A 67 16.39 12.24 -1.18
C ASN A 67 17.00 10.93 -0.65
N GLY A 68 17.58 10.08 -1.52
CA GLY A 68 18.16 8.80 -1.16
C GLY A 68 17.17 7.64 -1.04
N ASN A 69 15.87 7.89 -1.19
CA ASN A 69 14.87 6.83 -1.35
C ASN A 69 14.90 6.25 -2.76
N TYR A 70 14.10 5.20 -2.98
CA TYR A 70 13.90 4.55 -4.25
C TYR A 70 12.43 4.58 -4.65
N SER A 71 12.18 4.67 -5.96
CA SER A 71 10.89 4.42 -6.57
C SER A 71 10.93 3.06 -7.25
N LEU A 72 10.18 2.09 -6.72
CA LEU A 72 10.02 0.76 -7.29
C LEU A 72 8.75 0.74 -8.16
N PHE A 73 8.92 0.50 -9.45
CA PHE A 73 7.80 0.32 -10.36
C PHE A 73 7.29 -1.12 -10.29
N LEU A 74 6.06 -1.26 -9.82
CA LEU A 74 5.36 -2.53 -9.72
C LEU A 74 4.45 -2.81 -10.92
N GLY A 75 4.34 -1.89 -11.88
CA GLY A 75 3.35 -1.96 -12.97
C GLY A 75 3.76 -2.74 -14.21
N SER A 76 4.93 -3.39 -14.23
CA SER A 76 5.39 -4.13 -15.42
C SER A 76 4.74 -5.51 -15.51
N ASN A 77 4.36 -5.92 -16.73
CA ASN A 77 3.88 -7.28 -16.98
C ASN A 77 5.02 -8.32 -16.86
N ASP A 78 6.27 -7.89 -17.09
CA ASP A 78 7.47 -8.73 -17.11
C ASP A 78 8.15 -8.88 -15.74
N GLY A 79 7.57 -8.27 -14.71
CA GLY A 79 8.11 -8.23 -13.37
C GLY A 79 7.05 -7.83 -12.36
N PRO A 80 6.23 -8.77 -11.83
CA PRO A 80 5.47 -8.51 -10.61
C PRO A 80 6.41 -8.06 -9.49
N CYS A 81 5.85 -7.58 -8.37
CA CYS A 81 6.63 -7.43 -7.15
C CYS A 81 7.53 -8.67 -6.95
N PRO A 82 8.84 -8.51 -6.69
CA PRO A 82 9.76 -9.65 -6.64
C PRO A 82 9.44 -10.61 -5.49
N GLN A 83 8.73 -10.10 -4.48
CA GLN A 83 8.26 -10.88 -3.33
C GLN A 83 6.92 -11.59 -3.59
N LEU A 84 6.35 -11.52 -4.81
CA LEU A 84 5.12 -12.21 -5.18
C LEU A 84 5.43 -13.52 -5.90
N ASN A 85 5.13 -14.65 -5.25
CA ASN A 85 5.25 -15.98 -5.84
C ASN A 85 3.89 -16.71 -5.76
N GLU A 86 3.39 -17.26 -6.87
CA GLU A 86 2.08 -17.95 -6.94
C GLU A 86 0.93 -17.19 -6.23
N PHE A 87 0.89 -15.85 -6.40
CA PHE A 87 -0.08 -14.95 -5.76
C PHE A 87 0.04 -14.84 -4.23
N LYS A 88 1.13 -15.35 -3.64
CA LYS A 88 1.48 -15.20 -2.22
C LYS A 88 2.66 -14.24 -2.08
N CYS A 89 2.54 -13.33 -1.13
CA CYS A 89 3.62 -12.41 -0.79
C CYS A 89 4.53 -13.06 0.26
N SER A 90 5.79 -13.32 -0.10
CA SER A 90 6.81 -13.95 0.78
C SER A 90 7.10 -13.10 2.02
N ILE A 91 7.00 -11.78 1.92
CA ILE A 91 7.21 -10.85 3.03
C ILE A 91 5.92 -10.40 3.71
N HIS A 92 4.79 -11.07 3.47
CA HIS A 92 3.51 -10.64 4.05
C HIS A 92 3.53 -10.60 5.58
N MET A 93 4.19 -11.57 6.22
CA MET A 93 4.30 -11.61 7.68
C MET A 93 5.56 -10.90 8.21
N ASN A 94 6.41 -10.36 7.33
CA ASN A 94 7.63 -9.68 7.76
C ASN A 94 7.26 -8.33 8.40
N PRO A 95 7.61 -8.09 9.69
CA PRO A 95 7.31 -6.82 10.35
C PRO A 95 8.04 -5.63 9.72
N LYS A 96 9.13 -5.89 8.98
CA LYS A 96 9.93 -4.89 8.27
C LYS A 96 9.46 -4.65 6.83
N ARG A 97 8.37 -5.29 6.39
CA ARG A 97 7.79 -5.01 5.06
C ARG A 97 7.44 -3.52 4.94
N PRO A 98 7.48 -2.94 3.73
CA PRO A 98 7.16 -1.54 3.55
C PRO A 98 5.78 -1.19 4.12
N ARG A 99 5.68 -0.04 4.77
CA ARG A 99 4.41 0.44 5.35
C ARG A 99 3.29 0.46 4.31
N ALA A 100 3.60 0.92 3.10
CA ALA A 100 2.66 0.93 1.98
C ALA A 100 2.07 -0.46 1.68
N CYS A 101 2.88 -1.51 1.72
CA CYS A 101 2.42 -2.88 1.50
C CYS A 101 1.49 -3.37 2.61
N ARG A 102 1.74 -2.96 3.86
CA ARG A 102 0.90 -3.30 5.01
C ARG A 102 -0.44 -2.57 4.99
N ASP A 103 -0.42 -1.31 4.63
CA ASP A 103 -1.58 -0.43 4.76
C ASP A 103 -2.51 -0.55 3.53
N PHE A 104 -2.01 -1.00 2.37
CA PHE A 104 -2.82 -1.21 1.16
C PHE A 104 -4.02 -2.16 1.38
N PRO A 105 -5.22 -1.87 0.81
CA PRO A 105 -5.58 -0.71 0.00
C PRO A 105 -6.14 0.47 0.80
N VAL A 106 -6.10 0.41 2.14
CA VAL A 106 -6.78 1.36 3.04
C VAL A 106 -5.75 2.13 3.86
N PHE A 107 -5.50 3.39 3.52
CA PHE A 107 -4.51 4.22 4.22
C PHE A 107 -5.22 5.16 5.20
N VAL A 108 -4.88 5.07 6.48
CA VAL A 108 -5.43 5.93 7.52
C VAL A 108 -4.43 7.02 7.86
N ASP A 109 -4.87 8.26 7.78
CA ASP A 109 -4.15 9.45 8.24
C ASP A 109 -4.90 10.04 9.42
N HIS A 110 -4.31 9.86 10.60
CA HIS A 110 -4.87 10.29 11.87
C HIS A 110 -4.70 11.79 12.14
N GLU A 111 -3.78 12.47 11.45
CA GLU A 111 -3.54 13.90 11.63
C GLU A 111 -4.60 14.69 10.88
N ASN A 112 -4.83 14.32 9.62
CA ASN A 112 -5.82 14.97 8.76
C ASN A 112 -7.22 14.34 8.85
N LYS A 113 -7.40 13.30 9.68
CA LYS A 113 -8.65 12.50 9.76
C LYS A 113 -9.15 12.06 8.38
N THR A 114 -8.23 11.54 7.57
CA THR A 114 -8.57 11.05 6.23
C THR A 114 -8.33 9.56 6.11
N VAL A 115 -9.27 8.86 5.49
CA VAL A 115 -9.05 7.50 4.98
C VAL A 115 -8.97 7.58 3.48
N ARG A 116 -7.92 6.98 2.93
CA ARG A 116 -7.70 6.94 1.49
C ARG A 116 -7.81 5.51 1.01
N LEU A 117 -8.70 5.29 0.04
CA LEU A 117 -8.83 4.01 -0.63
C LEU A 117 -8.04 4.05 -1.93
N SER A 118 -7.22 3.03 -2.18
CA SER A 118 -6.44 2.98 -3.42
C SER A 118 -7.36 2.76 -4.63
N HIS A 119 -7.49 3.74 -5.54
CA HIS A 119 -8.19 3.58 -6.82
C HIS A 119 -7.55 2.49 -7.70
N ARG A 120 -6.34 2.03 -7.36
CA ARG A 120 -5.68 0.93 -8.05
C ARG A 120 -6.22 -0.44 -7.62
N CYS A 121 -6.77 -0.57 -6.42
CA CYS A 121 -7.30 -1.83 -5.93
C CYS A 121 -8.60 -2.22 -6.64
N LEU A 122 -8.67 -3.44 -7.19
CA LEU A 122 -9.89 -3.92 -7.85
C LEU A 122 -11.07 -4.03 -6.88
N ALA A 123 -10.84 -4.46 -5.62
CA ALA A 123 -11.88 -4.50 -4.59
C ALA A 123 -12.44 -3.11 -4.25
N VAL A 124 -11.59 -2.08 -4.29
CA VAL A 124 -12.04 -0.68 -4.15
C VAL A 124 -12.90 -0.28 -5.35
N LYS A 125 -12.45 -0.56 -6.57
CA LYS A 125 -13.23 -0.27 -7.80
C LYS A 125 -14.59 -0.99 -7.85
N GLN A 126 -14.68 -2.16 -7.24
CA GLN A 126 -15.92 -2.93 -7.14
C GLN A 126 -16.80 -2.53 -5.94
N GLY A 127 -16.42 -1.48 -5.19
CA GLY A 127 -17.24 -0.96 -4.09
C GLY A 127 -17.29 -1.84 -2.83
N MET A 128 -16.38 -2.81 -2.69
CA MET A 128 -16.39 -3.78 -1.56
C MET A 128 -16.17 -3.12 -0.19
N PHE A 129 -15.72 -1.86 -0.17
CA PHE A 129 -15.44 -1.11 1.05
C PHE A 129 -16.62 -0.26 1.56
N TYR A 130 -17.75 -0.23 0.85
CA TYR A 130 -18.86 0.70 1.15
C TYR A 130 -19.35 0.66 2.60
N ALA A 131 -19.45 -0.53 3.21
CA ALA A 131 -19.85 -0.66 4.60
C ALA A 131 -18.84 -0.04 5.59
N PHE A 132 -17.55 -0.08 5.26
CA PHE A 132 -16.49 0.51 6.08
C PHE A 132 -16.40 2.03 5.90
N VAL A 133 -16.70 2.54 4.69
CA VAL A 133 -16.83 3.98 4.42
C VAL A 133 -17.78 4.63 5.43
N LYS A 134 -18.96 4.05 5.62
CA LYS A 134 -19.94 4.54 6.61
C LYS A 134 -19.41 4.52 8.03
N GLN A 135 -18.66 3.48 8.42
CA GLN A 135 -18.07 3.36 9.76
C GLN A 135 -17.04 4.45 10.02
N TRP A 136 -16.16 4.76 9.06
CA TRP A 136 -15.19 5.85 9.20
C TRP A 136 -15.86 7.22 9.27
N MET A 137 -16.87 7.46 8.43
CA MET A 137 -17.61 8.73 8.46
C MET A 137 -18.33 8.94 9.80
N ALA A 138 -18.83 7.86 10.42
CA ALA A 138 -19.47 7.92 11.73
C ALA A 138 -18.52 8.32 12.87
N ILE A 139 -17.21 8.17 12.68
CA ILE A 139 -16.17 8.59 13.63
C ILE A 139 -15.39 9.82 13.16
N ASP A 140 -15.99 10.65 12.30
CA ASP A 140 -15.46 11.94 11.84
C ASP A 140 -14.20 11.82 10.95
N TYR A 141 -14.06 10.72 10.20
CA TYR A 141 -13.05 10.61 9.15
C TYR A 141 -13.67 10.90 7.77
N ARG A 142 -12.95 11.67 6.95
CA ARG A 142 -13.28 11.86 5.54
C ARG A 142 -12.67 10.73 4.72
N VAL A 143 -13.47 10.10 3.86
CA VAL A 143 -12.97 9.09 2.92
C VAL A 143 -12.71 9.71 1.55
N THR A 144 -11.56 9.40 0.96
CA THR A 144 -11.13 9.88 -0.36
C THR A 144 -10.65 8.73 -1.21
N GLU A 145 -10.85 8.81 -2.52
CA GLU A 145 -10.13 7.96 -3.46
C GLU A 145 -8.73 8.53 -3.68
N SER A 146 -7.72 7.68 -3.74
CA SER A 146 -6.37 8.17 -4.04
C SER A 146 -6.26 8.61 -5.49
N ASP A 147 -5.43 9.62 -5.75
CA ASP A 147 -4.91 9.88 -7.10
C ASP A 147 -3.79 8.85 -7.43
N PRO A 148 -3.70 8.36 -8.69
CA PRO A 148 -2.59 7.51 -9.20
C PRO A 148 -1.19 7.98 -8.85
N PHE A 149 -0.96 9.27 -8.74
CA PHE A 149 0.35 9.85 -8.48
C PHE A 149 0.57 10.20 -6.99
N TYR A 150 -0.51 10.23 -6.20
CA TYR A 150 -0.50 10.62 -4.79
C TYR A 150 0.25 9.66 -3.85
N ASP A 151 0.48 8.40 -4.26
CA ASP A 151 1.32 7.48 -3.49
C ASP A 151 2.80 7.92 -3.43
N ALA A 152 3.24 8.85 -4.28
CA ALA A 152 4.59 9.41 -4.22
C ALA A 152 4.70 10.54 -3.19
N ASP A 153 3.73 11.46 -3.16
CA ASP A 153 3.86 12.74 -2.44
C ASP A 153 3.67 12.64 -0.92
N ARG A 154 2.91 11.64 -0.42
CA ARG A 154 2.65 11.48 1.03
C ARG A 154 3.72 10.67 1.79
N TYR A 155 4.63 9.99 1.11
CA TYR A 155 5.74 9.30 1.77
C TYR A 155 6.91 10.24 2.08
N ASP A 156 7.00 11.35 1.36
CA ASP A 156 7.99 12.40 1.61
C ASP A 156 7.70 13.19 2.90
N SER A 157 6.42 13.31 3.29
CA SER A 157 6.01 14.02 4.52
C SER A 157 6.31 13.29 5.83
N PHE A 158 6.72 12.00 5.78
CA PHE A 158 7.23 11.26 6.94
C PHE A 158 8.76 11.19 6.97
N SER A 159 9.43 11.89 6.05
CA SER A 159 10.89 11.92 5.89
C SER A 159 11.49 13.26 6.36
N ARG A 160 10.76 14.03 7.19
CA ARG A 160 11.24 15.23 7.88
C ARG A 160 11.26 15.03 9.38
#